data_AF-A0A310SGW8-F1
#
_entry.id   AF-A0A310SGW8-F1
#
_cell.length_a   1.000
_cell.length_b   1.000
_cell.length_c   1.000
_cell.angle_alpha   90.00
_cell.angle_beta   90.00
_cell.angle_gamma   90.00
#
_symmetry.space_group_name_H-M   'P 1'
#
loop_
_entity.id
_entity.type
_entity.pdbx_description
1 polymer ?
#
loop_
_entity_poly.entity_id
_entity_poly.type
_entity_poly.pdbx_seq_one_letter_code
_entity_poly.pdbx_strand_id
1 'polypeptide(L)'
;MGLWHMELIGPVKPILKGDKDLQNKHTIFGKVTGETIYYMLKLGETLVDENDRPLYPSRLIKTIILNNPFSDIIPRIIVQESEEVKDS
;
A
#
# COMPACT_ATOMS: atom_id res chain seq x y z
N MET A 1 -6.65 28.71 -11.52
CA MET A 1 -5.91 27.92 -10.51
C MET A 1 -6.22 26.47 -10.81
N GLY A 2 -5.26 25.75 -11.39
CA GLY A 2 -5.49 24.41 -11.94
C GLY A 2 -5.69 23.40 -10.82
N LEU A 3 -6.82 22.70 -10.85
CA LEU A 3 -7.06 21.53 -10.02
C LEU A 3 -6.12 20.43 -10.53
N TRP A 4 -5.00 20.21 -9.84
CA TRP A 4 -4.10 19.10 -10.15
C TRP A 4 -4.81 17.80 -9.76
N HIS A 5 -5.42 17.15 -10.74
CA HIS A 5 -5.99 15.81 -10.59
C HIS A 5 -4.82 14.82 -10.51
N MET A 6 -4.45 14.43 -9.29
CA MET A 6 -3.44 13.41 -9.04
C MET A 6 -4.12 12.04 -8.96
N GLU A 7 -4.21 11.36 -10.11
CA GLU A 7 -4.48 9.93 -10.13
C GLU A 7 -3.17 9.17 -9.91
N LEU A 8 -3.17 8.21 -8.96
CA LEU A 8 -2.09 7.24 -8.86
C LEU A 8 -2.24 6.26 -10.03
N ILE A 9 -1.51 6.50 -11.12
CA ILE A 9 -1.62 5.73 -12.38
C ILE A 9 -0.87 4.37 -12.29
N GLY A 10 -0.61 3.84 -11.09
CA GLY A 10 0.20 2.63 -10.93
C GLY A 10 0.18 2.00 -9.54
N PRO A 11 0.79 0.80 -9.40
CA PRO A 11 0.83 0.08 -8.14
C PRO A 11 1.68 0.81 -7.09
N VAL A 12 1.16 0.89 -5.87
CA VAL A 12 1.91 1.36 -4.70
C VAL A 12 2.89 0.27 -4.28
N LYS A 13 4.19 0.61 -4.20
CA LYS A 13 5.25 -0.32 -3.78
C LYS A 13 6.02 0.21 -2.57
N PRO A 14 6.15 -0.56 -1.48
CA PRO A 14 7.01 -0.18 -0.36
C PRO A 14 8.49 -0.33 -0.74
N ILE A 15 9.33 0.55 -0.18
CA ILE A 15 10.77 0.56 -0.42
C ILE A 15 11.46 0.28 0.92
N LEU A 16 12.14 -0.87 1.04
CA LEU A 16 12.83 -1.26 2.29
C LEU A 16 14.24 -0.69 2.38
N LYS A 17 14.89 -0.45 1.24
CA LYS A 17 16.25 0.08 1.13
C LYS A 17 16.30 1.18 0.08
N GLY A 18 17.09 2.21 0.33
CA GLY A 18 17.29 3.30 -0.62
C GLY A 18 17.82 2.79 -1.95
N ASP A 19 17.08 3.08 -3.02
CA ASP A 19 17.43 2.73 -4.40
C ASP A 19 17.55 4.02 -5.22
N LYS A 20 18.74 4.25 -5.77
CA LYS A 20 19.03 5.43 -6.59
C LYS A 20 18.26 5.41 -7.91
N ASP A 21 17.89 4.23 -8.40
CA ASP A 21 17.20 4.09 -9.68
C ASP A 21 15.74 4.51 -9.62
N LEU A 22 15.17 4.65 -8.41
CA LEU A 22 13.81 5.14 -8.20
C LEU A 22 13.73 6.68 -8.08
N GLN A 23 14.87 7.35 -7.84
CA GLN A 23 14.94 8.78 -7.60
C GLN A 23 14.46 9.56 -8.84
N ASN A 24 13.60 10.57 -8.62
CA ASN A 24 13.00 11.40 -9.67
C ASN A 24 12.14 10.65 -10.71
N LYS A 25 11.86 9.34 -10.51
CA LYS A 25 10.99 8.54 -11.37
C LYS A 25 9.65 8.19 -10.72
N HIS A 26 9.62 8.07 -9.40
CA HIS A 26 8.43 7.72 -8.63
C HIS A 26 8.16 8.76 -7.54
N THR A 27 6.89 8.94 -7.20
CA THR A 27 6.46 9.84 -6.12
C THR A 27 6.47 9.12 -4.79
N ILE A 28 7.18 9.67 -3.81
CA ILE A 28 7.11 9.22 -2.41
C ILE A 28 5.94 9.94 -1.74
N PHE A 29 4.90 9.21 -1.35
CA PHE A 29 3.69 9.77 -0.73
C PHE A 29 3.63 9.57 0.79
N GLY A 30 4.53 8.78 1.38
CA GLY A 30 4.52 8.49 2.80
C GLY A 30 5.70 7.63 3.24
N LYS A 31 5.81 7.42 4.55
CA LYS A 31 6.83 6.59 5.19
C LYS A 31 6.18 5.75 6.30
N VAL A 32 6.69 4.53 6.47
CA VAL A 32 6.31 3.65 7.58
C VAL A 32 7.05 4.05 8.87
N THR A 33 6.32 4.14 9.98
CA THR A 33 6.84 4.59 11.28
C THR A 33 7.47 3.46 12.08
N GLY A 34 8.46 3.80 12.91
CA GLY A 34 9.38 2.89 13.60
C GLY A 34 8.77 1.61 14.18
N GLU A 35 7.71 1.75 14.98
CA GLU A 35 7.06 0.62 15.67
C GLU A 35 6.47 -0.42 14.70
N THR A 36 6.16 -0.02 13.47
CA THR A 36 5.55 -0.89 12.45
C THR A 36 6.51 -1.31 11.33
N ILE A 37 7.77 -0.84 11.35
CA ILE A 37 8.78 -1.19 10.34
C ILE A 37 9.04 -2.69 10.29
N TYR A 38 8.97 -3.38 11.44
CA TYR A 38 9.16 -4.84 11.52
C TYR A 38 8.23 -5.60 10.57
N TYR A 39 6.96 -5.19 10.44
CA TYR A 39 6.02 -5.84 9.53
C TYR A 39 6.41 -5.66 8.06
N MET A 40 6.99 -4.51 7.70
CA MET A 40 7.49 -4.28 6.34
C MET A 40 8.75 -5.09 6.05
N LEU A 41 9.67 -5.20 7.01
CA LEU A 41 10.86 -6.04 6.87
C LEU A 41 10.46 -7.51 6.69
N LYS A 42 9.50 -8.00 7.48
CA LYS A 42 8.98 -9.36 7.37
C LYS A 42 8.35 -9.66 6.00
N LEU A 43 7.74 -8.67 5.33
CA LEU A 43 7.25 -8.83 3.95
C LEU A 43 8.40 -9.03 2.96
N GLY A 44 9.53 -8.34 3.16
CA GLY A 44 10.72 -8.46 2.32
C GLY A 44 11.46 -9.80 2.47
N GLU A 45 11.22 -10.53 3.55
CA GLU A 45 11.81 -11.84 3.84
C GLU A 45 10.93 -13.02 3.41
N THR A 46 9.80 -12.75 2.76
CA THR A 46 8.88 -13.81 2.32
C THR A 46 9.47 -14.64 1.18
N LEU A 47 9.13 -15.93 1.14
CA LEU A 47 9.53 -16.81 0.04
C LEU A 47 8.83 -16.38 -1.25
N VAL A 48 9.59 -16.27 -2.34
CA VAL A 48 9.11 -15.85 -3.66
C VAL A 48 9.34 -16.94 -4.71
N ASP A 49 8.55 -16.89 -5.78
CA ASP A 49 8.76 -17.70 -6.98
C ASP A 49 9.80 -17.07 -7.94
N GLU A 50 9.98 -17.67 -9.12
CA GLU A 50 10.91 -17.20 -10.15
C GLU A 50 10.57 -15.81 -10.73
N ASN A 51 9.36 -15.30 -10.48
CA ASN A 51 8.88 -14.00 -10.95
C ASN A 51 8.81 -12.95 -9.82
N ASP A 52 9.53 -13.17 -8.72
CA ASP A 52 9.51 -12.34 -7.51
C ASP A 52 8.11 -12.19 -6.88
N ARG A 53 7.21 -13.16 -7.10
CA ARG A 53 5.88 -13.15 -6.48
C ARG A 53 5.92 -13.95 -5.18
N PRO A 54 5.36 -13.42 -4.07
CA PRO A 54 5.31 -14.18 -2.83
C PRO A 54 4.54 -15.49 -3.01
N LEU A 55 5.12 -16.61 -2.54
CA LEU A 55 4.45 -17.91 -2.52
C LEU A 55 3.19 -17.87 -1.65
N TYR A 56 3.21 -17.05 -0.60
CA TYR A 56 2.09 -16.82 0.30
C TYR A 56 1.80 -15.30 0.39
N PRO A 57 0.93 -14.78 -0.50
CA PRO A 57 0.63 -13.35 -0.53
C PRO A 57 -0.12 -12.88 0.72
N SER A 58 0.43 -11.88 1.41
CA SER A 58 -0.25 -11.19 2.51
C SER A 58 -1.42 -10.36 2.01
N ARG A 59 -2.52 -10.33 2.77
CA ARG A 59 -3.73 -9.54 2.46
C ARG A 59 -3.89 -8.38 3.44
N LEU A 60 -4.39 -7.25 2.95
CA LEU A 60 -4.84 -6.14 3.79
C LEU A 60 -6.23 -6.46 4.32
N ILE A 61 -6.37 -6.60 5.65
CA ILE A 61 -7.65 -6.98 6.28
C ILE A 61 -8.51 -5.73 6.53
N LYS A 62 -7.88 -4.63 6.96
CA LYS A 62 -8.57 -3.38 7.31
C LYS A 62 -7.64 -2.19 7.16
N THR A 63 -8.20 -1.06 6.78
CA THR A 63 -7.51 0.23 6.73
C THR A 63 -8.22 1.23 7.64
N ILE A 64 -7.44 2.02 8.39
CA ILE A 64 -7.95 3.06 9.29
C ILE A 64 -7.17 4.35 9.01
N ILE A 65 -7.88 5.46 8.83
CA ILE A 65 -7.27 6.80 8.70
C ILE A 65 -7.20 7.39 10.11
N LEU A 66 -5.99 7.51 10.67
CA LEU A 66 -5.79 8.03 12.03
C LEU A 66 -5.92 9.55 12.12
N ASN A 67 -5.43 10.26 11.09
CA ASN A 67 -5.52 11.70 10.98
C ASN A 67 -5.81 12.07 9.52
N ASN A 68 -6.96 12.66 9.24
CA ASN A 68 -7.36 13.04 7.90
C ASN A 68 -7.12 14.54 7.66
N PRO A 69 -6.08 14.94 6.93
CA PRO A 69 -5.84 16.36 6.60
C PRO A 69 -6.79 16.90 5.52
N PHE A 70 -7.60 16.05 4.88
CA PHE A 70 -8.52 16.42 3.81
C PHE A 70 -9.95 16.05 4.19
N SER A 71 -10.62 16.94 4.93
CA SER A 71 -12.00 16.72 5.39
C SER A 71 -13.05 16.81 4.28
N ASP A 72 -12.68 17.38 3.14
CA ASP A 72 -13.51 17.58 1.95
C ASP A 72 -13.50 16.36 0.99
N ILE A 73 -12.59 15.41 1.17
CA ILE A 73 -12.55 14.19 0.37
C ILE A 73 -13.70 13.26 0.77
N ILE A 74 -14.62 13.04 -0.17
CA ILE A 74 -15.74 12.11 -0.02
C ILE A 74 -15.38 10.79 -0.73
N PRO A 75 -15.34 9.65 -0.01
CA PRO A 75 -15.08 8.36 -0.63
C PRO A 75 -16.11 8.02 -1.70
N ARG A 76 -15.63 7.53 -2.85
CA ARG A 76 -16.50 6.97 -3.89
C ARG A 76 -16.86 5.54 -3.49
N ILE A 77 -17.91 5.37 -2.68
CA ILE A 77 -18.34 4.06 -2.19
C ILE A 77 -18.86 3.24 -3.38
N ILE A 78 -18.12 2.20 -3.76
CA ILE A 78 -18.59 1.12 -4.63
C ILE A 78 -18.56 -0.11 -3.73
N VAL A 79 -19.72 -0.53 -3.23
CA VAL A 79 -19.81 -1.68 -2.32
C VAL A 79 -19.23 -2.90 -3.03
N GLN A 80 -18.10 -3.41 -2.54
CA GLN A 80 -17.69 -4.80 -2.77
C GLN A 80 -17.81 -5.50 -1.44
N GLU A 81 -18.92 -6.22 -1.29
CA GLU A 81 -19.18 -7.13 -0.20
C GLU A 81 -18.10 -8.22 -0.21
N SER A 82 -17.27 -8.28 0.82
CA SER A 82 -16.33 -9.38 0.99
C SER A 82 -17.10 -10.58 1.53
N GLU A 83 -17.24 -11.63 0.73
CA GLU A 83 -17.80 -12.92 1.16
C GLU A 83 -17.05 -13.42 2.41
N GLU A 84 -17.81 -13.58 3.48
CA GLU A 84 -17.39 -14.21 4.73
C GLU A 84 -17.14 -15.70 4.44
N VAL A 85 -15.87 -16.11 4.37
CA VAL A 85 -15.50 -17.52 4.28
C VAL A 85 -15.86 -18.17 5.62
N LYS A 86 -17.03 -18.83 5.65
CA LYS A 86 -17.39 -19.78 6.71
C LYS A 86 -16.50 -21.01 6.57
N ASP A 87 -15.54 -21.15 7.48
CA ASP A 87 -14.86 -22.41 7.74
C ASP A 87 -15.91 -23.47 8.13
N SER A 88 -15.90 -24.63 7.45
CA SER A 88 -16.72 -25.81 7.77
C SER A 88 -15.87 -26.87 8.45
#